data_AF-A0A971WTX0-F1
#
_entry.id   AF-A0A971WTX0-F1
#
_cell.length_a   1.000
_cell.length_b   1.000
_cell.length_c   1.000
_cell.angle_alpha   90.00
_cell.angle_beta   90.00
_cell.angle_gamma   90.00
#
_symmetry.space_group_name_H-M   'P 1'
#
loop_
_entity.id
_entity.type
_entity.pdbx_description
1 polymer ?
#
loop_
_entity_poly.entity_id
_entity_poly.type
_entity_poly.pdbx_seq_one_letter_code
_entity_poly.pdbx_strand_id
1 'polypeptide(L)' 'MAGYSEEFKYSIVSKMMPPQNRAVADIPKETGLSEVTLYKWQNLHRKCG' A
#
# COMPACT_ATOMS: atom_id res chain seq x y z
N MET A 1 -6.90 -7.89 18.78
CA MET A 1 -6.27 -6.79 18.02
C MET A 1 -6.43 -7.14 16.55
N ALA A 2 -7.35 -6.47 15.84
CA ALA A 2 -7.57 -6.70 14.42
C ALA A 2 -6.39 -6.09 13.64
N GLY A 3 -5.30 -6.85 13.54
CA GLY A 3 -4.22 -6.53 12.62
C GLY A 3 -4.78 -6.58 11.20
N TYR A 4 -4.53 -5.53 10.42
CA TYR A 4 -4.96 -5.42 9.04
C TYR A 4 -4.86 -6.77 8.32
N SER A 5 -6.00 -7.26 7.79
CA SER A 5 -6.02 -8.52 7.04
C SER A 5 -4.96 -8.50 5.96
N GLU A 6 -4.22 -9.58 5.80
CA GLU A 6 -3.14 -9.67 4.81
C GLU A 6 -3.65 -9.37 3.39
N GLU A 7 -4.90 -9.74 3.09
CA GLU A 7 -5.62 -9.37 1.86
C GLU A 7 -5.73 -7.86 1.64
N PHE A 8 -5.93 -7.09 2.71
CA PHE A 8 -6.00 -5.63 2.65
C PHE A 8 -4.63 -5.06 2.31
N LYS A 9 -3.58 -5.53 2.98
CA LYS A 9 -2.20 -5.15 2.67
C LYS A 9 -1.86 -5.49 1.22
N TYR A 10 -2.23 -6.69 0.75
CA TYR A 10 -1.94 -7.14 -0.61
C TYR A 10 -2.70 -6.34 -1.67
N SER A 11 -3.99 -6.05 -1.46
CA SER A 11 -4.79 -5.19 -2.34
C SER A 11 -4.19 -3.79 -2.46
N ILE A 12 -3.70 -3.25 -1.35
CA ILE A 12 -3.12 -1.91 -1.28
C ILE A 12 -1.78 -1.85 -2.00
N VAL A 13 -0.90 -2.81 -1.74
CA VAL A 13 0.39 -2.93 -2.44
C VAL A 13 0.19 -3.18 -3.94
N SER A 14 -0.77 -4.02 -4.31
CA SER A 14 -1.11 -4.29 -5.72
C SER A 14 -1.61 -3.04 -6.44
N LYS A 15 -2.38 -2.16 -5.77
CA LYS A 15 -2.80 -0.86 -6.32
C LYS A 15 -1.62 0.12 -6.51
N MET A 16 -0.57 0.03 -5.70
CA MET A 16 0.63 0.89 -5.80
C MET A 16 1.62 0.45 -6.87
N MET A 17 1.54 -0.80 -7.32
CA MET A 17 2.43 -1.35 -8.34
C MET A 17 1.80 -1.25 -9.74
N PRO A 18 2.60 -1.30 -10.82
CA PRO A 18 2.07 -1.50 -12.16
C PRO A 18 1.30 -2.83 -12.18
N PRO A 19 0.08 -2.89 -12.74
CA PRO A 19 -0.44 -2.06 -13.85
C PRO A 19 -1.30 -0.84 -13.48
N GLN A 20 -1.64 -0.62 -12.21
CA GLN A 20 -2.58 0.46 -11.84
C GLN A 20 -1.90 1.78 -11.45
N ASN A 21 -0.65 1.71 -10.97
CA ASN A 21 0.21 2.86 -10.64
C ASN A 21 -0.50 3.96 -9.82
N ARG A 22 -1.39 3.56 -8.90
CA ARG A 22 -2.22 4.48 -8.12
C ARG A 22 -1.33 5.25 -7.14
N ALA A 23 -1.55 6.55 -7.01
CA ALA A 23 -0.78 7.40 -6.14
C ALA A 23 -0.94 6.98 -4.67
N VAL A 24 0.19 6.89 -3.96
CA VAL A 24 0.25 6.56 -2.52
C VAL A 24 -0.53 7.57 -1.66
N ALA A 25 -0.78 8.77 -2.18
CA ALA A 25 -1.52 9.84 -1.50
C ALA A 25 -3.06 9.69 -1.57
N ASP A 26 -3.61 8.87 -2.47
CA ASP A 26 -5.07 8.68 -2.60
C ASP A 26 -5.59 7.44 -1.84
N ILE A 27 -4.78 6.39 -1.78
CA ILE A 27 -5.05 5.21 -0.96
C ILE A 27 -5.39 5.51 0.52
N PRO A 28 -4.68 6.41 1.24
CA PRO A 28 -4.93 6.68 2.66
C PRO A 28 -6.26 7.41 2.85
N LYS A 29 -6.73 8.16 1.85
CA LYS A 29 -8.07 8.78 1.87
C LYS A 29 -9.18 7.74 1.79
N GLU A 30 -8.99 6.66 1.03
CA GLU A 30 -9.97 5.57 0.92
C GLU A 30 -9.90 4.57 2.09
N THR A 31 -8.69 4.27 2.58
CA THR A 31 -8.48 3.18 3.56
C THR A 31 -8.23 3.64 4.99
N GLY A 32 -8.03 4.94 5.22
CA GLY A 32 -7.67 5.48 6.54
C GLY A 32 -6.27 5.07 7.02
N LEU A 33 -5.44 4.51 6.13
CA LEU A 33 -4.04 4.20 6.42
C LEU A 33 -3.19 5.48 6.40
N SER A 34 -2.06 5.47 7.09
CA SER A 34 -1.10 6.58 6.99
C SER A 34 -0.27 6.44 5.71
N GLU A 35 -0.09 7.55 4.99
CA GLU A 35 0.82 7.68 3.85
C GLU A 35 2.20 7.06 4.13
N VAL A 36 2.71 7.26 5.35
CA VAL A 36 4.02 6.75 5.79
C VAL A 36 4.11 5.22 5.72
N THR A 37 3.03 4.51 6.09
CA THR A 37 2.97 3.04 6.05
C THR A 37 2.98 2.55 4.60
N LEU A 38 2.24 3.24 3.74
CA LEU A 38 2.12 2.93 2.33
C LEU A 38 3.44 3.16 1.59
N TYR A 39 4.13 4.27 1.87
CA TYR A 39 5.48 4.53 1.37
C TYR A 39 6.48 3.45 1.82
N LYS A 40 6.39 3.01 3.08
CA LYS A 40 7.19 1.87 3.58
C LYS A 40 6.94 0.61 2.75
N TRP A 41 5.68 0.28 2.46
CA TRP A 41 5.35 -0.92 1.68
C TRP A 41 5.83 -0.81 0.24
N GLN A 42 5.62 0.33 -0.42
CA GLN A 42 6.14 0.57 -1.77
C GLN A 42 7.66 0.43 -1.82
N ASN A 43 8.36 0.99 -0.83
CA ASN A 43 9.82 0.93 -0.78
C ASN A 43 10.33 -0.49 -0.49
N LEU A 44 9.69 -1.23 0.41
CA LEU A 44 10.02 -2.64 0.67
C LEU A 44 9.87 -3.50 -0.58
N HIS A 45 8.82 -3.29 -1.37
CA HIS A 45 8.60 -4.03 -2.61
C HIS A 45 9.53 -3.58 -3.74
N ARG A 46 9.91 -2.29 -3.81
CA ARG A 46 10.92 -1.79 -4.75
C ARG A 46 12.34 -2.24 -4.42
N LYS A 47 12.66 -2.48 -3.14
CA LYS A 47 14.00 -2.87 -2.69
C LYS A 47 14.36 -4.32 -3.03
N CYS A 48 13.40 -5.12 -3.51
CA CYS A 48 13.62 -6.46 -4.04
C CYS A 48 13.57 -6.43 -5.58
N GLY A 49 14.36 -5.53 -6.18
CA GLY A 49 14.61 -5.43 -7.60
C GLY A 49 16.10 -5.47 -7.87
#